data_AF-A0A7V3FUN2-F1
#
_entry.id   AF-A0A7V3FUN2-F1
#
_cell.length_a   1.000
_cell.length_b   1.000
_cell.length_c   1.000
_cell.angle_alpha   90.00
_cell.angle_beta   90.00
_cell.angle_gamma   90.00
#
_symmetry.space_group_name_H-M   'P 1'
#
loop_
_entity.id
_entity.type
_entity.pdbx_description
1 polymer ?
#
loop_
_entity_poly.entity_id
_entity_poly.type
_entity_poly.pdbx_seq_one_letter_code
_entity_poly.pdbx_strand_id
1 'polypeptide(L)' 'MFSVGKINIDKAILLAPMEDVTDIAFRKICKEFGADVVYTEF' A
#
# COMPACT_ATOMS: atom_id res chain seq x y z
N MET A 1 -4.68 -7.87 12.88
CA MET A 1 -4.43 -8.88 11.84
C MET A 1 -5.35 -8.63 10.65
N PHE A 2 -4.77 -8.30 9.50
CA PHE A 2 -5.44 -8.10 8.21
C PHE A 2 -5.21 -9.35 7.34
N SER A 3 -6.27 -9.84 6.70
CA SER A 3 -6.22 -11.08 5.92
C SER A 3 -7.02 -10.93 4.62
N VAL A 4 -6.35 -11.12 3.47
CA VAL A 4 -6.97 -11.09 2.14
C VAL A 4 -6.42 -12.27 1.32
N GLY A 5 -7.28 -13.22 0.98
CA GLY A 5 -6.87 -14.43 0.27
C GLY A 5 -5.79 -15.19 1.03
N LYS A 6 -4.58 -15.27 0.45
CA LYS A 6 -3.40 -15.93 1.06
C LYS A 6 -2.49 -14.98 1.84
N ILE A 7 -2.81 -13.69 1.87
CA ILE A 7 -1.99 -12.65 2.50
C ILE A 7 -2.50 -12.46 3.93
N ASN A 8 -1.58 -12.56 4.89
CA ASN A 8 -1.83 -12.29 6.31
C ASN A 8 -0.76 -11.32 6.81
N ILE A 9 -1.19 -10.16 7.31
CA ILE A 9 -0.30 -9.09 7.79
C ILE A 9 -0.78 -8.66 9.18
N ASP A 10 0.12 -8.64 10.16
CA ASP A 10 -0.20 -8.10 11.48
C ASP A 10 -0.04 -6.58 11.49
N LYS A 11 -1.06 -5.85 11.99
CA LYS A 11 -1.17 -4.38 11.98
C LYS A 11 -0.96 -3.71 10.60
N ALA A 12 -1.65 -4.20 9.57
CA ALA A 12 -1.49 -3.70 8.20
C ALA A 12 -1.78 -2.20 8.02
N ILE A 13 -0.82 -1.50 7.42
CA ILE A 13 -0.94 -0.15 6.88
C ILE A 13 -1.10 -0.25 5.37
N LEU A 14 -2.25 0.21 4.87
CA LEU A 14 -2.61 0.13 3.46
C LEU A 14 -2.61 1.54 2.86
N LEU A 15 -1.82 1.77 1.81
CA LEU A 15 -1.86 3.01 1.06
C LEU A 15 -2.98 2.93 0.01
N ALA A 16 -4.03 3.74 0.14
CA ALA A 16 -5.13 3.78 -0.82
C ALA A 16 -4.68 4.32 -2.21
N PRO A 17 -5.24 3.81 -3.32
CA PRO A 17 -5.00 4.39 -4.64
C PRO A 17 -5.74 5.74 -4.76
N MET A 18 -5.01 6.76 -5.19
CA MET A 18 -5.53 8.08 -5.50
C MET A 18 -4.91 8.51 -6.84
N GLU A 19 -5.76 8.65 -7.87
CA GLU A 19 -5.36 9.05 -9.22
C GLU A 19 -4.61 10.40 -9.19
N ASP A 20 -3.54 10.49 -9.97
CA ASP A 20 -2.62 11.63 -10.09
C ASP A 20 -1.90 12.02 -8.78
N VAL A 21 -2.09 11.27 -7.69
CA VAL A 21 -1.46 11.51 -6.39
C VAL A 21 -0.50 10.38 -6.04
N THR A 22 -0.94 9.14 -6.20
CA THR A 22 -0.17 7.95 -5.82
C THR A 22 0.64 7.42 -6.99
N ASP A 23 1.59 8.21 -7.48
CA ASP A 23 2.50 7.78 -8.55
C ASP A 23 3.54 6.73 -8.07
N ILE A 24 4.44 6.30 -8.95
CA ILE A 24 5.48 5.31 -8.61
C ILE A 24 6.44 5.82 -7.53
N ALA A 25 6.80 7.11 -7.55
CA ALA A 25 7.74 7.68 -6.60
C ALA A 25 7.11 7.74 -5.19
N PHE A 26 5.87 8.22 -5.10
CA PHE A 26 5.10 8.30 -3.87
C PHE A 26 4.90 6.92 -3.24
N ARG A 27 4.51 5.92 -4.04
CA ARG A 27 4.34 4.53 -3.56
C ARG A 27 5.64 3.95 -2.99
N LYS A 28 6.78 4.21 -3.64
CA LYS A 28 8.09 3.75 -3.15
C LYS A 28 8.42 4.36 -1.79
N ILE A 29 8.25 5.67 -1.66
CA ILE A 29 8.42 6.40 -0.41
C ILE A 29 7.53 5.79 0.67
N CYS A 30 6.22 5.71 0.46
CA CYS A 30 5.30 5.15 1.46
C CYS A 30 5.66 3.72 1.88
N LYS A 31 6.14 2.88 0.95
CA LYS A 31 6.60 1.52 1.24
C LYS A 31 7.87 1.52 2.11
N GLU A 32 8.83 2.41 1.84
CA GLU A 32 10.03 2.58 2.66
C GLU A 32 9.70 3.11 4.07
N PHE A 33 8.64 3.92 4.20
CA PHE A 33 8.16 4.45 5.47
C PHE A 33 7.21 3.51 6.26
N GLY A 34 6.94 2.30 5.75
CA GLY A 34 6.21 1.27 6.49
C GLY A 34 4.78 1.01 6.03
N ALA A 35 4.40 1.40 4.81
CA ALA A 35 3.19 0.88 4.19
C ALA A 35 3.39 -0.59 3.78
N ASP A 36 2.56 -1.49 4.30
CA ASP A 36 2.64 -2.93 4.04
C ASP A 36 2.06 -3.29 2.66
N VAL A 37 1.06 -2.54 2.20
CA VAL A 37 0.41 -2.74 0.90
C VAL A 37 0.25 -1.40 0.21
N VAL A 38 0.63 -1.36 -1.06
CA VAL A 38 0.45 -0.22 -1.97
C VAL A 38 -0.28 -0.71 -3.23
N TYR A 39 -1.17 0.11 -3.78
CA TYR A 39 -1.92 -0.20 -5.00
C TYR A 39 -1.44 0.63 -6.18
N THR A 40 -1.66 0.13 -7.40
CA THR A 40 -1.50 0.93 -8.61
C THR A 40 -2.74 1.78 -8.85
N GLU A 41 -2.59 2.84 -9.65
CA GLU A 41 -3.71 3.57 -10.23
C GLU A 41 -4.45 2.67 -11.25
N PHE A 42 -5.68 3.05 -11.60
CA PHE A 42 -6.55 2.32 -12.52
C PHE A 42 -5.99 2.27 -13.95
#